data_AF-A0A8J5MAT0-F1
#
_entry.id   AF-A0A8J5MAT0-F1
#
_cell.length_a   1.000
_cell.length_b   1.000
_cell.length_c   1.000
_cell.angle_alpha   90.00
_cell.angle_beta   90.00
_cell.angle_gamma   90.00
#
_symmetry.space_group_name_H-M   'P 1'
#
loop_
_entity.id
_entity.type
_entity.pdbx_description
1 polymer ?
#
loop_
_entity_poly.entity_id
_entity_poly.type
_entity_poly.pdbx_seq_one_letter_code
_entity_poly.pdbx_strand_id
1 'polypeptide(L)'
;TVETNVKTMARYYATEDNETNLDVTALLGNADTSPDYTMSSNLDWFNHRGYLTYDLDEKFVVLTLNTVPYSVKDPFGQFAWLNDTLLELRNAGKFAYIVGNIPPIIDSFSGAQMWEPHYIKTYKAIVSQFTDIIKAQFFAHVHSIEFRIPLISEQRAQEEVEGTELVPLFMSAAISPIYNNNPAFMVWDFDANTYEVLDFTVYGTNISSDRQELDWRPLFKASTAYGVNSLRTTELNTFVDRIAADSALLEQYYYNSKAQSYLQSSCVDVACQSKWLCTTQWYTTSEDFEACVRELETQRLSAIQYSIAMEDVAWKCTAAFVLGAATHYFVSSYLLSDSTSPKASNSSSDNSNEDAAEPRSGASSRSSSGSSEDWEGEDSVSWVPHKMVLCVRTDLKMGKGKIAAQCCHATLGAYKRALKRTPDAVRAWEMLGQAKVCLKVDSEEEMLALAEKAAEHGLVNYVVVDAGRTQIAPESKTVLSIGPAPLKAIDEITGHLKLT
;
A
#
# COMPACT_ATOMS: atom_id res chain seq x y z
N THR A 1 -17.14 -7.71 -19.02
CA THR A 1 -16.32 -6.73 -19.77
C THR A 1 -16.48 -5.37 -19.13
N VAL A 2 -15.68 -4.35 -19.49
CA VAL A 2 -15.88 -2.96 -19.03
C VAL A 2 -17.32 -2.52 -19.32
N GLU A 3 -17.86 -2.86 -20.50
CA GLU A 3 -19.26 -2.63 -20.86
C GLU A 3 -20.26 -3.28 -19.90
N THR A 4 -20.03 -4.52 -19.45
CA THR A 4 -20.86 -5.17 -18.43
C THR A 4 -20.80 -4.42 -17.11
N ASN A 5 -19.62 -3.97 -16.68
CA ASN A 5 -19.46 -3.25 -15.42
C ASN A 5 -20.15 -1.89 -15.46
N VAL A 6 -19.99 -1.13 -16.55
CA VAL A 6 -20.69 0.14 -16.78
C VAL A 6 -22.20 -0.06 -16.81
N LYS A 7 -22.71 -1.07 -17.53
CA LYS A 7 -24.14 -1.40 -17.57
C LYS A 7 -24.69 -1.83 -16.21
N THR A 8 -23.91 -2.56 -15.42
CA THR A 8 -24.32 -2.96 -14.06
C THR A 8 -24.35 -1.76 -13.12
N MET A 9 -23.32 -0.90 -13.14
CA MET A 9 -23.30 0.35 -12.36
C MET A 9 -24.47 1.27 -12.75
N ALA A 10 -24.72 1.43 -14.04
CA ALA A 10 -25.84 2.20 -14.55
C ALA A 10 -27.20 1.64 -14.08
N ARG A 11 -27.35 0.32 -13.87
CA ARG A 11 -28.60 -0.27 -13.35
C ARG A 11 -28.85 0.03 -11.86
N TYR A 12 -27.80 0.20 -11.06
CA TYR A 12 -27.94 0.53 -9.64
C TYR A 12 -28.19 2.03 -9.40
N TYR A 13 -27.84 2.88 -10.36
CA TYR A 13 -27.98 4.34 -10.27
C TYR A 13 -28.94 4.97 -11.28
N ALA A 14 -29.47 4.19 -12.22
CA ALA A 14 -30.65 4.58 -12.98
C ALA A 14 -31.84 4.56 -12.02
N THR A 15 -32.19 5.74 -11.52
CA THR A 15 -33.52 5.97 -10.97
C THR A 15 -34.54 5.58 -12.03
N GLU A 16 -35.61 4.90 -11.61
CA GLU A 16 -36.77 4.63 -12.47
C GLU A 16 -37.51 5.91 -12.91
N ASP A 17 -37.01 7.08 -12.49
CA ASP A 17 -37.47 8.39 -12.93
C ASP A 17 -36.65 8.87 -14.14
N ASN A 18 -37.36 9.07 -15.24
CA ASN A 18 -36.92 9.50 -16.58
C ASN A 18 -36.24 10.90 -16.62
N GLU A 19 -35.72 11.44 -15.52
CA GLU A 19 -35.20 12.82 -15.42
C GLU A 19 -33.71 12.94 -15.07
N THR A 20 -33.00 11.87 -14.69
CA THR A 20 -31.55 11.94 -14.44
C THR A 20 -30.76 11.04 -15.40
N ASN A 21 -30.31 11.62 -16.52
CA ASN A 21 -29.28 11.00 -17.34
C ASN A 21 -27.97 10.97 -16.54
N LEU A 22 -27.48 9.77 -16.23
CA LEU A 22 -26.18 9.58 -15.61
C LEU A 22 -25.11 9.74 -16.68
N ASP A 23 -24.26 10.75 -16.53
CA ASP A 23 -23.14 10.98 -17.43
C ASP A 23 -21.89 10.24 -16.92
N VAL A 24 -21.18 9.55 -17.82
CA VAL A 24 -20.11 8.60 -17.47
C VAL A 24 -18.83 8.93 -18.22
N THR A 25 -17.77 9.20 -17.46
CA THR A 25 -16.41 9.33 -17.98
C THR A 25 -15.57 8.10 -17.62
N ALA A 26 -14.84 7.55 -18.60
CA ALA A 26 -13.99 6.37 -18.43
C ALA A 26 -12.50 6.72 -18.55
N LEU A 27 -11.65 5.95 -17.87
CA LEU A 27 -10.19 6.07 -17.84
C LEU A 27 -9.55 4.78 -18.29
N LEU A 28 -8.38 4.86 -18.92
CA LEU A 28 -7.58 3.67 -19.26
C LEU A 28 -6.76 3.20 -18.07
N GLY A 29 -6.95 1.94 -17.70
CA GLY A 29 -6.12 1.22 -16.75
C GLY A 29 -4.95 0.49 -17.39
N ASN A 30 -3.95 0.13 -16.60
CA ASN A 30 -2.79 -0.65 -17.05
C ASN A 30 -3.17 -2.07 -17.52
N ALA A 31 -4.30 -2.61 -17.05
CA ALA A 31 -4.85 -3.88 -17.50
C ALA A 31 -5.64 -3.78 -18.83
N ASP A 32 -5.94 -2.56 -19.30
CA ASP A 32 -6.77 -2.32 -20.49
C ASP A 32 -5.96 -2.30 -21.80
N THR A 33 -4.81 -2.97 -21.83
CA THR A 33 -3.82 -2.90 -22.94
C THR A 33 -4.21 -3.68 -24.20
N SER A 34 -5.35 -4.37 -24.21
CA SER A 34 -5.90 -5.07 -25.38
C SER A 34 -7.43 -4.87 -25.49
N PRO A 35 -7.92 -3.63 -25.67
CA PRO A 35 -9.32 -3.42 -25.88
C PRO A 35 -9.68 -3.84 -27.31
N ASP A 36 -10.57 -4.82 -27.47
CA ASP A 36 -11.20 -5.18 -28.75
C ASP A 36 -12.21 -4.09 -29.22
N TYR A 37 -12.11 -2.87 -28.69
CA TYR A 37 -13.01 -1.76 -28.95
C TYR A 37 -12.26 -0.50 -29.34
N THR A 38 -12.67 0.10 -30.45
CA THR A 38 -12.33 1.48 -30.83
C THR A 38 -13.51 2.36 -30.43
N MET A 39 -13.24 3.46 -29.73
CA MET A 39 -14.29 4.45 -29.43
C MET A 39 -14.70 5.17 -30.72
N SER A 40 -15.94 5.67 -30.78
CA SER A 40 -16.52 6.34 -31.96
C SER A 40 -15.63 7.47 -32.50
N SER A 41 -15.78 7.82 -33.79
CA SER A 41 -14.92 8.78 -34.51
C SER A 41 -14.82 10.19 -33.91
N ASN A 42 -15.74 10.58 -33.03
CA ASN A 42 -15.67 11.83 -32.28
C ASN A 42 -14.67 11.79 -31.10
N LEU A 43 -14.06 10.64 -30.82
CA LEU A 43 -13.04 10.43 -29.78
C LEU A 43 -11.67 10.10 -30.37
N ASP A 44 -11.39 10.53 -31.59
CA ASP A 44 -10.11 10.31 -32.26
C ASP A 44 -8.91 10.75 -31.40
N TRP A 45 -9.03 11.89 -30.68
CA TRP A 45 -7.99 12.33 -29.76
C TRP A 45 -7.67 11.30 -28.66
N PHE A 46 -8.71 10.74 -28.04
CA PHE A 46 -8.59 9.69 -27.04
C PHE A 46 -8.00 8.40 -27.63
N ASN A 47 -8.45 8.00 -28.82
CA ASN A 47 -7.93 6.81 -29.51
C ASN A 47 -6.41 6.91 -29.79
N HIS A 48 -5.86 8.12 -29.95
CA HIS A 48 -4.43 8.32 -30.22
C HIS A 48 -3.57 8.50 -28.97
N ARG A 49 -4.14 9.04 -27.87
CA ARG A 49 -3.35 9.49 -26.71
C ARG A 49 -3.82 8.94 -25.36
N GLY A 50 -5.09 8.53 -25.25
CA GLY A 50 -5.70 7.94 -24.07
C GLY A 50 -6.10 8.91 -22.96
N TYR A 51 -6.02 10.21 -23.20
CA TYR A 51 -6.38 11.27 -22.26
C TYR A 51 -7.32 12.29 -22.94
N LEU A 52 -8.22 12.90 -22.19
CA LEU A 52 -9.25 13.83 -22.69
C LEU A 52 -9.73 14.81 -21.61
N THR A 53 -10.40 15.87 -22.05
CA THR A 53 -11.21 16.74 -21.19
C THR A 53 -12.68 16.37 -21.32
N TYR A 54 -13.44 16.64 -20.27
CA TYR A 54 -14.87 16.40 -20.25
C TYR A 54 -15.57 17.46 -19.39
N ASP A 55 -16.46 18.25 -20.00
CA ASP A 55 -17.23 19.26 -19.27
C ASP A 55 -18.34 18.58 -18.46
N LEU A 56 -18.30 18.70 -17.12
CA LEU A 56 -19.38 18.27 -16.23
C LEU A 56 -20.46 19.36 -16.08
N ASP A 57 -20.05 20.63 -16.19
CA ASP A 57 -20.90 21.82 -16.09
C ASP A 57 -20.22 22.98 -16.86
N GLU A 58 -20.91 24.10 -17.07
CA GLU A 58 -20.40 25.27 -17.78
C GLU A 58 -19.06 25.78 -17.22
N LYS A 59 -18.87 25.66 -15.89
CA LYS A 59 -17.68 26.11 -15.17
C LYS A 59 -16.79 24.98 -14.67
N PHE A 60 -17.08 23.73 -15.01
CA PHE A 60 -16.41 22.59 -14.37
C PHE A 60 -16.04 21.48 -15.33
N VAL A 61 -14.77 21.10 -15.31
CA VAL A 61 -14.17 20.17 -16.28
C VAL A 61 -13.42 19.05 -15.56
N VAL A 62 -13.56 17.83 -16.05
CA VAL A 62 -12.75 16.68 -15.64
C VAL A 62 -11.64 16.48 -16.65
N LEU A 63 -10.40 16.48 -16.16
CA LEU A 63 -9.19 16.18 -16.92
C LEU A 63 -8.80 14.74 -16.67
N THR A 64 -8.92 13.91 -17.69
CA THR A 64 -8.56 12.49 -17.62
C THR A 64 -7.14 12.29 -18.09
N LEU A 65 -6.31 11.59 -17.31
CA LEU A 65 -4.92 11.31 -17.63
C LEU A 65 -4.74 9.86 -18.07
N ASN A 66 -3.91 9.65 -19.10
CA ASN A 66 -3.40 8.33 -19.43
C ASN A 66 -2.10 8.12 -18.68
N THR A 67 -2.15 7.40 -17.56
CA THR A 67 -1.00 7.26 -16.65
C THR A 67 -0.22 5.96 -16.83
N VAL A 68 -0.62 5.13 -17.78
CA VAL A 68 0.09 3.90 -18.20
C VAL A 68 1.45 4.17 -18.89
N PRO A 69 1.62 5.19 -19.76
CA PRO A 69 2.77 5.29 -20.64
C PRO A 69 3.96 6.08 -20.05
N TYR A 70 3.95 6.44 -18.76
CA TYR A 70 5.03 7.18 -18.08
C TYR A 70 6.36 6.41 -18.06
N SER A 71 7.01 6.39 -19.21
CA SER A 71 8.17 5.56 -19.56
C SER A 71 9.20 6.32 -20.42
N VAL A 72 8.81 7.42 -21.07
CA VAL A 72 9.65 8.32 -21.87
C VAL A 72 9.38 9.79 -21.56
N LYS A 73 10.31 10.70 -21.88
CA LYS A 73 10.14 12.15 -21.67
C LYS A 73 8.84 12.66 -22.31
N ASP A 74 7.93 13.17 -21.49
CA ASP A 74 6.57 13.64 -21.84
C ASP A 74 5.80 12.70 -22.79
N PRO A 75 5.33 11.54 -22.29
CA PRO A 75 4.65 10.56 -23.13
C PRO A 75 3.39 11.14 -23.75
N PHE A 76 3.32 11.05 -25.07
CA PHE A 76 2.22 11.58 -25.88
C PHE A 76 1.98 13.10 -25.72
N GLY A 77 2.94 13.87 -25.17
CA GLY A 77 2.77 15.31 -24.95
C GLY A 77 1.75 15.65 -23.85
N GLN A 78 1.50 14.72 -22.92
CA GLN A 78 0.46 14.85 -21.90
C GLN A 78 0.78 15.93 -20.86
N PHE A 79 2.04 16.12 -20.47
CA PHE A 79 2.40 17.17 -19.51
C PHE A 79 2.26 18.56 -20.10
N ALA A 80 2.71 18.76 -21.34
CA ALA A 80 2.49 20.02 -22.06
C ALA A 80 0.99 20.30 -22.20
N TRP A 81 0.22 19.30 -22.64
CA TRP A 81 -1.23 19.40 -22.74
C TRP A 81 -1.91 19.74 -21.40
N LEU A 82 -1.53 19.07 -20.31
CA LEU A 82 -2.11 19.31 -18.99
C LEU A 82 -1.87 20.74 -18.54
N ASN A 83 -0.64 21.24 -18.71
CA ASN A 83 -0.28 22.60 -18.35
C ASN A 83 -1.05 23.64 -19.17
N ASP A 84 -1.09 23.48 -20.50
CA ASP A 84 -1.79 24.41 -21.40
C ASP A 84 -3.31 24.39 -21.14
N THR A 85 -3.89 23.20 -20.95
CA THR A 85 -5.32 23.04 -20.65
C THR A 85 -5.70 23.69 -19.32
N LEU A 86 -4.91 23.48 -18.26
CA LEU A 86 -5.17 24.13 -16.97
C LEU A 86 -5.06 25.65 -17.06
N LEU A 87 -4.11 26.17 -17.85
CA LEU A 87 -3.98 27.61 -18.11
C LEU A 87 -5.21 28.15 -18.86
N GLU A 88 -5.69 27.44 -19.87
CA GLU A 88 -6.91 27.80 -20.59
C GLU A 88 -8.14 27.81 -19.68
N LEU A 89 -8.32 26.78 -18.85
CA LEU A 89 -9.41 26.71 -17.87
C LEU A 89 -9.36 27.86 -16.87
N ARG A 90 -8.17 28.16 -16.33
CA ARG A 90 -7.97 29.29 -15.42
C ARG A 90 -8.36 30.61 -16.09
N ASN A 91 -7.90 30.85 -17.32
CA ASN A 91 -8.22 32.07 -18.06
C ASN A 91 -9.72 32.18 -18.39
N ALA A 92 -10.40 31.05 -18.54
CA ALA A 92 -11.85 30.97 -18.74
C ALA A 92 -12.66 31.04 -17.43
N GLY A 93 -12.01 31.11 -16.27
CA GLY A 93 -12.68 31.09 -14.96
C GLY A 93 -13.38 29.77 -14.65
N LYS A 94 -12.88 28.66 -15.21
CA LYS A 94 -13.37 27.29 -14.97
C LYS A 94 -12.52 26.57 -13.91
N PHE A 95 -13.14 25.58 -13.28
CA PHE A 95 -12.53 24.69 -12.29
C PHE A 95 -12.31 23.30 -12.85
N ALA A 96 -11.41 22.53 -12.23
CA ALA A 96 -11.00 21.22 -12.71
C ALA A 96 -10.94 20.15 -11.62
N TYR A 97 -11.38 18.93 -11.95
CA TYR A 97 -10.88 17.71 -11.32
C TYR A 97 -9.86 17.03 -12.22
N ILE A 98 -8.82 16.48 -11.62
CA ILE A 98 -7.86 15.62 -12.34
C ILE A 98 -8.14 14.18 -11.96
N VAL A 99 -8.23 13.29 -12.94
CA VAL A 99 -8.47 11.88 -12.71
C VAL A 99 -7.49 11.01 -13.50
N GLY A 100 -7.02 9.91 -12.92
CA GLY A 100 -6.10 8.97 -13.59
C GLY A 100 -6.18 7.56 -12.99
N ASN A 101 -5.55 6.57 -13.63
CA ASN A 101 -5.51 5.22 -13.07
C ASN A 101 -4.37 5.03 -12.05
N ILE A 102 -3.12 4.96 -12.53
CA ILE A 102 -1.92 4.83 -11.70
C ILE A 102 -1.62 6.18 -11.02
N PRO A 103 -1.55 6.25 -9.67
CA PRO A 103 -1.24 7.48 -8.95
C PRO A 103 0.25 7.85 -8.95
N PRO A 104 0.61 9.15 -8.96
CA PRO A 104 1.99 9.66 -8.85
C PRO A 104 2.50 9.63 -7.40
N ILE A 105 2.58 8.46 -6.79
CA ILE A 105 2.87 8.30 -5.36
C ILE A 105 3.92 7.22 -5.11
N ILE A 106 4.37 7.14 -3.86
CA ILE A 106 5.00 5.92 -3.33
C ILE A 106 3.89 4.98 -2.85
N ASP A 107 3.98 3.72 -3.30
CA ASP A 107 3.00 2.68 -3.01
C ASP A 107 2.98 2.32 -1.52
N SER A 108 1.79 2.28 -0.94
CA SER A 108 1.60 2.01 0.49
C SER A 108 1.97 0.58 0.88
N PHE A 109 1.90 -0.36 -0.06
CA PHE A 109 2.22 -1.77 0.19
C PHE A 109 3.69 -2.09 -0.02
N SER A 110 4.22 -1.86 -1.22
CA SER A 110 5.59 -2.22 -1.58
C SER A 110 6.65 -1.18 -1.17
N GLY A 111 6.25 0.08 -0.93
CA GLY A 111 7.19 1.19 -0.74
C GLY A 111 7.90 1.63 -2.03
N ALA A 112 7.55 1.04 -3.18
CA ALA A 112 8.10 1.41 -4.48
C ALA A 112 7.37 2.62 -5.08
N GLN A 113 8.07 3.40 -5.88
CA GLN A 113 7.45 4.46 -6.67
C GLN A 113 6.51 3.89 -7.76
N MET A 114 5.30 4.45 -7.86
CA MET A 114 4.33 4.07 -8.90
C MET A 114 4.62 4.74 -10.25
N TRP A 115 5.17 5.96 -10.21
CA TRP A 115 5.72 6.65 -11.37
C TRP A 115 7.21 6.91 -11.10
N GLU A 116 8.02 6.99 -12.15
CA GLU A 116 9.41 7.41 -11.96
C GLU A 116 9.49 8.81 -11.29
N PRO A 117 10.44 9.05 -10.37
CA PRO A 117 10.49 10.26 -9.55
C PRO A 117 10.44 11.57 -10.35
N HIS A 118 11.08 11.60 -11.52
CA HIS A 118 11.08 12.78 -12.39
C HIS A 118 9.69 13.10 -12.97
N TYR A 119 8.82 12.11 -13.18
CA TYR A 119 7.42 12.36 -13.57
C TYR A 119 6.60 12.87 -12.40
N ILE A 120 6.81 12.34 -11.20
CA ILE A 120 6.14 12.84 -9.99
C ILE A 120 6.53 14.31 -9.76
N LYS A 121 7.83 14.64 -9.86
CA LYS A 121 8.33 16.02 -9.76
C LYS A 121 7.72 16.93 -10.83
N THR A 122 7.69 16.47 -12.08
CA THR A 122 7.10 17.24 -13.20
C THR A 122 5.61 17.47 -12.99
N TYR A 123 4.86 16.44 -12.59
CA TYR A 123 3.44 16.52 -12.31
C TYR A 123 3.15 17.50 -11.16
N LYS A 124 3.82 17.33 -10.02
CA LYS A 124 3.72 18.25 -8.87
C LYS A 124 4.00 19.69 -9.26
N ALA A 125 5.04 19.94 -10.07
CA ALA A 125 5.40 21.27 -10.54
C ALA A 125 4.32 21.90 -11.45
N ILE A 126 3.59 21.10 -12.23
CA ILE A 126 2.45 21.59 -13.01
C ILE A 126 1.29 21.88 -12.07
N VAL A 127 0.83 20.91 -11.28
CA VAL A 127 -0.41 21.08 -10.50
C VAL A 127 -0.27 22.10 -9.37
N SER A 128 0.93 22.32 -8.82
CA SER A 128 1.18 23.37 -7.81
C SER A 128 0.94 24.78 -8.36
N GLN A 129 1.07 24.97 -9.68
CA GLN A 129 0.81 26.24 -10.33
C GLN A 129 -0.68 26.52 -10.50
N PHE A 130 -1.59 25.57 -10.26
CA PHE A 130 -3.03 25.65 -10.57
C PHE A 130 -3.95 25.28 -9.38
N THR A 131 -3.48 25.50 -8.15
CA THR A 131 -4.19 25.09 -6.92
C THR A 131 -5.45 25.90 -6.61
N ASP A 132 -5.63 27.05 -7.24
CA ASP A 132 -6.84 27.87 -7.24
C ASP A 132 -7.99 27.23 -8.05
N ILE A 133 -7.66 26.54 -9.15
CA ILE A 133 -8.64 25.95 -10.08
C ILE A 133 -8.78 24.44 -9.97
N ILE A 134 -7.74 23.72 -9.56
CA ILE A 134 -7.81 22.28 -9.29
C ILE A 134 -8.55 22.10 -7.97
N LYS A 135 -9.66 21.36 -8.00
CA LYS A 135 -10.52 21.16 -6.83
C LYS A 135 -10.36 19.80 -6.16
N ALA A 136 -9.93 18.79 -6.93
CA ALA A 136 -9.55 17.49 -6.41
C ALA A 136 -8.77 16.69 -7.45
N GLN A 137 -8.08 15.67 -6.96
CA GLN A 137 -7.34 14.71 -7.78
C GLN A 137 -7.73 13.29 -7.36
N PHE A 138 -8.24 12.49 -8.30
CA PHE A 138 -8.70 11.12 -8.03
C PHE A 138 -7.92 10.10 -8.85
N PHE A 139 -7.37 9.11 -8.16
CA PHE A 139 -6.64 8.01 -8.75
C PHE A 139 -7.17 6.66 -8.27
N ALA A 140 -6.65 5.57 -8.83
CA ALA A 140 -7.05 4.21 -8.50
C ALA A 140 -5.81 3.31 -8.41
N HIS A 141 -5.84 2.14 -9.05
CA HIS A 141 -4.74 1.17 -9.19
C HIS A 141 -4.28 0.44 -7.90
N VAL A 142 -4.20 1.10 -6.75
CA VAL A 142 -3.73 0.50 -5.49
C VAL A 142 -4.73 -0.46 -4.81
N HIS A 143 -6.00 -0.45 -5.23
CA HIS A 143 -7.09 -1.21 -4.60
C HIS A 143 -7.12 -0.97 -3.08
N SER A 144 -7.03 0.31 -2.72
CA SER A 144 -6.89 0.78 -1.35
C SER A 144 -7.46 2.19 -1.26
N ILE A 145 -8.32 2.44 -0.28
CA ILE A 145 -8.96 3.73 -0.02
C ILE A 145 -7.99 4.56 0.80
N GLU A 146 -7.36 5.53 0.17
CA GLU A 146 -6.26 6.29 0.76
C GLU A 146 -6.24 7.74 0.25
N PHE A 147 -5.48 8.60 0.91
CA PHE A 147 -5.16 9.93 0.40
C PHE A 147 -3.67 10.26 0.56
N ARG A 148 -3.21 11.30 -0.14
CA ARG A 148 -1.91 11.93 0.03
C ARG A 148 -2.08 13.44 0.18
N ILE A 149 -1.51 13.99 1.24
CA ILE A 149 -1.43 15.44 1.46
C ILE A 149 -0.02 15.96 1.17
N PRO A 150 0.12 17.26 0.83
CA PRO A 150 1.42 17.84 0.55
C PRO A 150 2.32 17.85 1.78
N LEU A 151 3.62 17.62 1.57
CA LEU A 151 4.62 17.74 2.62
C LEU A 151 4.61 19.16 3.23
N ILE A 152 4.69 19.20 4.57
CA ILE A 152 4.86 20.43 5.34
C ILE A 152 6.23 21.06 5.05
N SER A 153 6.38 22.35 5.31
CA SER A 153 7.58 23.13 4.95
C SER A 153 8.90 22.55 5.48
N GLU A 154 8.90 21.92 6.66
CA GLU A 154 10.08 21.28 7.25
C GLU A 154 10.51 20.03 6.49
N GLN A 155 9.56 19.24 6.01
CA GLN A 155 9.78 18.06 5.16
C GLN A 155 10.10 18.47 3.71
N ARG A 156 9.58 19.61 3.26
CA ARG A 156 9.84 20.18 1.92
C ARG A 156 11.25 20.74 1.76
N ALA A 157 11.95 21.08 2.84
CA ALA A 157 13.33 21.54 2.77
C ALA A 157 14.29 20.50 2.13
N GLN A 158 13.86 19.24 2.03
CA GLN A 158 14.56 18.16 1.34
C GLN A 158 14.11 17.96 -0.13
N GLU A 159 12.91 18.41 -0.52
CA GLU A 159 12.42 18.37 -1.91
C GLU A 159 12.49 19.78 -2.55
N GLU A 160 13.40 19.99 -3.52
CA GLU A 160 13.50 21.24 -4.32
C GLU A 160 12.22 21.52 -5.16
N VAL A 161 11.13 21.90 -4.51
CA VAL A 161 9.87 22.29 -5.13
C VAL A 161 9.42 23.62 -4.51
N GLU A 162 9.69 24.71 -5.22
CA GLU A 162 9.13 26.03 -4.91
C GLU A 162 7.65 26.08 -5.32
N GLY A 163 6.74 26.45 -4.42
CA GLY A 163 5.32 26.62 -4.73
C GLY A 163 4.36 26.44 -3.55
N THR A 164 3.19 27.06 -3.66
CA THR A 164 2.07 27.04 -2.70
C THR A 164 1.43 25.66 -2.53
N GLU A 165 0.64 25.53 -1.46
CA GLU A 165 -0.14 24.37 -1.01
C GLU A 165 -0.75 23.54 -2.17
N LEU A 166 -0.27 22.30 -2.35
CA LEU A 166 -0.82 21.36 -3.33
C LEU A 166 -2.22 20.88 -2.89
N VAL A 167 -3.05 20.51 -3.85
CA VAL A 167 -4.37 19.91 -3.58
C VAL A 167 -4.19 18.43 -3.21
N PRO A 168 -4.93 17.89 -2.21
CA PRO A 168 -4.81 16.48 -1.85
C PRO A 168 -5.13 15.55 -3.01
N LEU A 169 -4.53 14.36 -2.97
CA LEU A 169 -4.74 13.29 -3.94
C LEU A 169 -5.45 12.13 -3.26
N PHE A 170 -6.52 11.62 -3.85
CA PHE A 170 -7.34 10.54 -3.30
C PHE A 170 -7.27 9.29 -4.17
N MET A 171 -7.14 8.12 -3.54
CA MET A 171 -7.20 6.82 -4.19
C MET A 171 -8.54 6.15 -3.92
N SER A 172 -9.17 5.69 -5.01
CA SER A 172 -10.51 5.10 -4.98
C SER A 172 -10.49 3.61 -4.65
N ALA A 173 -11.58 3.15 -4.03
CA ALA A 173 -11.85 1.74 -3.79
C ALA A 173 -11.87 0.91 -5.08
N ALA A 174 -11.70 -0.40 -4.94
CA ALA A 174 -11.78 -1.35 -6.06
C ALA A 174 -12.91 -2.36 -5.85
N ILE A 175 -13.61 -2.66 -6.94
CA ILE A 175 -14.58 -3.77 -6.99
C ILE A 175 -13.86 -5.12 -6.89
N SER A 176 -12.66 -5.22 -7.46
CA SER A 176 -11.90 -6.46 -7.46
C SER A 176 -11.24 -6.71 -6.10
N PRO A 177 -11.45 -7.88 -5.47
CA PRO A 177 -10.91 -8.19 -4.14
C PRO A 177 -9.49 -8.81 -4.16
N ILE A 178 -8.79 -8.76 -5.30
CA ILE A 178 -7.50 -9.47 -5.50
C ILE A 178 -6.39 -9.07 -4.52
N TYR A 179 -6.51 -7.92 -3.85
CA TYR A 179 -5.55 -7.43 -2.86
C TYR A 179 -6.13 -7.42 -1.45
N ASN A 180 -6.89 -8.47 -1.12
CA ASN A 180 -7.51 -8.71 0.18
C ASN A 180 -8.47 -7.60 0.64
N ASN A 181 -8.94 -6.75 -0.27
CA ASN A 181 -10.00 -5.78 -0.01
C ASN A 181 -11.39 -6.40 -0.22
N ASN A 182 -12.38 -5.89 0.48
CA ASN A 182 -13.75 -6.13 0.07
C ASN A 182 -14.03 -5.39 -1.26
N PRO A 183 -14.90 -5.94 -2.12
CA PRO A 183 -15.45 -5.19 -3.24
C PRO A 183 -16.13 -3.92 -2.74
N ALA A 184 -15.67 -2.78 -3.24
CA ALA A 184 -16.15 -1.48 -2.81
C ALA A 184 -16.10 -0.44 -3.92
N PHE A 185 -16.97 0.57 -3.82
CA PHE A 185 -16.95 1.80 -4.61
C PHE A 185 -17.17 3.00 -3.69
N MET A 186 -16.93 4.20 -4.21
CA MET A 186 -17.02 5.45 -3.44
C MET A 186 -18.01 6.41 -4.09
N VAL A 187 -18.81 7.08 -3.27
CA VAL A 187 -19.66 8.20 -3.66
C VAL A 187 -19.09 9.46 -3.03
N TRP A 188 -18.85 10.48 -3.84
CA TRP A 188 -18.22 11.73 -3.43
C TRP A 188 -19.26 12.84 -3.40
N ASP A 189 -19.35 13.53 -2.26
CA ASP A 189 -20.17 14.72 -2.09
C ASP A 189 -19.33 15.95 -2.44
N PHE A 190 -19.85 16.87 -3.27
CA PHE A 190 -19.16 18.11 -3.62
C PHE A 190 -20.12 19.30 -3.61
N ASP A 191 -19.58 20.50 -3.39
CA ASP A 191 -20.37 21.74 -3.42
C ASP A 191 -20.62 22.18 -4.87
N ALA A 192 -21.89 22.30 -5.27
CA ALA A 192 -22.26 22.58 -6.66
C ALA A 192 -21.85 23.98 -7.17
N ASN A 193 -21.44 24.91 -6.29
CA ASN A 193 -21.06 26.27 -6.69
C ASN A 193 -19.54 26.46 -6.74
N THR A 194 -18.84 25.87 -5.78
CA THR A 194 -17.38 25.99 -5.60
C THR A 194 -16.63 24.78 -6.16
N TYR A 195 -17.34 23.68 -6.43
CA TYR A 195 -16.83 22.39 -6.87
C TYR A 195 -15.82 21.77 -5.91
N GLU A 196 -15.84 22.18 -4.64
CA GLU A 196 -15.01 21.63 -3.59
C GLU A 196 -15.56 20.29 -3.13
N VAL A 197 -14.68 19.31 -2.94
CA VAL A 197 -15.08 18.01 -2.37
C VAL A 197 -15.36 18.18 -0.89
N LEU A 198 -16.55 17.79 -0.47
CA LEU A 198 -17.05 17.95 0.90
C LEU A 198 -16.78 16.69 1.73
N ASP A 199 -17.10 15.52 1.17
CA ASP A 199 -17.03 14.24 1.88
C ASP A 199 -17.04 13.06 0.90
N PHE A 200 -16.82 11.84 1.41
CA PHE A 200 -17.09 10.62 0.66
C PHE A 200 -17.73 9.54 1.53
N THR A 201 -18.56 8.72 0.89
CA THR A 201 -19.12 7.50 1.49
C THR A 201 -18.61 6.29 0.71
N VAL A 202 -18.03 5.33 1.42
CA VAL A 202 -17.61 4.06 0.85
C VAL A 202 -18.76 3.07 0.98
N TYR A 203 -19.16 2.49 -0.14
CA TYR A 203 -20.10 1.38 -0.20
C TYR A 203 -19.34 0.13 -0.54
N GLY A 204 -19.70 -0.98 0.08
CA GLY A 204 -19.05 -2.25 -0.19
C GLY A 204 -19.87 -3.42 0.32
N THR A 205 -19.32 -4.60 0.08
CA THR A 205 -19.92 -5.87 0.48
C THR A 205 -18.86 -6.77 1.08
N ASN A 206 -19.17 -7.41 2.20
CA ASN A 206 -18.24 -8.32 2.85
C ASN A 206 -18.29 -9.67 2.17
N ILE A 207 -17.21 -10.13 1.56
CA ILE A 207 -17.14 -11.40 0.84
C ILE A 207 -16.41 -12.47 1.65
N SER A 208 -17.14 -13.29 2.40
CA SER A 208 -16.52 -14.37 3.21
C SER A 208 -16.42 -15.71 2.47
N SER A 209 -17.01 -15.83 1.27
CA SER A 209 -16.96 -17.05 0.46
C SER A 209 -17.19 -16.80 -1.04
N ASP A 210 -16.76 -17.74 -1.88
CA ASP A 210 -16.85 -17.66 -3.35
C ASP A 210 -18.28 -17.70 -3.92
N ARG A 211 -19.30 -17.99 -3.10
CA ARG A 211 -20.69 -18.19 -3.54
C ARG A 211 -21.70 -17.49 -2.64
N GLN A 212 -21.43 -16.25 -2.27
CA GLN A 212 -22.41 -15.43 -1.57
C GLN A 212 -23.11 -14.44 -2.50
N GLU A 213 -24.32 -14.09 -2.11
CA GLU A 213 -25.01 -12.92 -2.65
C GLU A 213 -24.30 -11.64 -2.17
N LEU A 214 -24.22 -10.63 -3.04
CA LEU A 214 -23.55 -9.38 -2.72
C LEU A 214 -24.52 -8.44 -2.01
N ASP A 215 -24.33 -8.26 -0.71
CA ASP A 215 -25.04 -7.28 0.12
C ASP A 215 -24.27 -5.94 0.11
N TRP A 216 -24.62 -5.05 -0.82
CA TRP A 216 -24.01 -3.73 -0.95
C TRP A 216 -24.61 -2.76 0.07
N ARG A 217 -23.77 -2.20 0.93
CA ARG A 217 -24.18 -1.27 1.98
C ARG A 217 -23.13 -0.19 2.23
N PRO A 218 -23.51 0.97 2.80
CA PRO A 218 -22.53 1.93 3.27
C PRO A 218 -21.66 1.28 4.36
N LEU A 219 -20.33 1.35 4.19
CA LEU A 219 -19.35 0.85 5.15
C LEU A 219 -18.90 1.95 6.10
N PHE A 220 -18.55 3.12 5.56
CA PHE A 220 -18.22 4.30 6.35
C PHE A 220 -18.33 5.59 5.51
N LYS A 221 -18.49 6.71 6.21
CA LYS A 221 -18.44 8.07 5.66
C LYS A 221 -17.25 8.80 6.29
N ALA A 222 -16.45 9.53 5.51
CA ALA A 222 -15.18 10.08 5.98
C ALA A 222 -15.36 11.04 7.17
N SER A 223 -16.34 11.94 7.11
CA SER A 223 -16.65 12.85 8.24
C SER A 223 -16.96 12.14 9.54
N THR A 224 -17.68 11.01 9.48
CA THR A 224 -18.06 10.25 10.68
C THR A 224 -16.92 9.36 11.17
N ALA A 225 -16.22 8.68 10.25
CA ALA A 225 -15.13 7.77 10.60
C ALA A 225 -13.88 8.50 11.11
N TYR A 226 -13.58 9.67 10.54
CA TYR A 226 -12.35 10.40 10.81
C TYR A 226 -12.59 11.69 11.61
N GLY A 227 -13.85 12.09 11.82
CA GLY A 227 -14.20 13.32 12.51
C GLY A 227 -13.66 14.55 11.77
N VAL A 228 -13.74 14.55 10.43
CA VAL A 228 -13.30 15.66 9.57
C VAL A 228 -14.51 16.43 9.05
N ASN A 229 -14.39 17.75 8.91
CA ASN A 229 -15.46 18.61 8.40
C ASN A 229 -15.26 19.03 6.94
N SER A 230 -14.10 18.73 6.36
CA SER A 230 -13.81 18.94 4.94
C SER A 230 -12.67 18.01 4.51
N LEU A 231 -12.46 17.86 3.19
CA LEU A 231 -11.33 17.11 2.64
C LEU A 231 -10.22 18.02 2.10
N ARG A 232 -10.16 19.27 2.59
CA ARG A 232 -9.09 20.21 2.25
C ARG A 232 -7.78 19.86 2.96
N THR A 233 -6.67 20.32 2.40
CA THR A 233 -5.33 20.11 2.94
C THR A 233 -5.22 20.50 4.42
N THR A 234 -5.81 21.63 4.84
CA THR A 234 -5.76 22.08 6.24
C THR A 234 -6.45 21.12 7.22
N GLU A 235 -7.63 20.59 6.85
CA GLU A 235 -8.38 19.66 7.69
C GLU A 235 -7.72 18.28 7.70
N LEU A 236 -7.24 17.82 6.54
CA LEU A 236 -6.53 16.54 6.43
C LEU A 236 -5.19 16.55 7.17
N ASN A 237 -4.45 17.67 7.21
CA ASN A 237 -3.28 17.82 8.07
C ASN A 237 -3.66 17.66 9.55
N THR A 238 -4.75 18.30 9.99
CA THR A 238 -5.25 18.16 11.37
C THR A 238 -5.65 16.71 11.69
N PHE A 239 -6.23 16.00 10.71
CA PHE A 239 -6.51 14.58 10.84
C PHE A 239 -5.21 13.74 10.95
N VAL A 240 -4.19 14.04 10.14
CA VAL A 240 -2.87 13.38 10.22
C VAL A 240 -2.23 13.56 11.60
N ASP A 241 -2.29 14.76 12.17
CA ASP A 241 -1.79 15.02 13.54
C ASP A 241 -2.54 14.17 14.57
N ARG A 242 -3.85 13.98 14.39
CA ARG A 242 -4.68 13.15 15.29
C ARG A 242 -4.32 11.67 15.20
N ILE A 243 -4.19 11.09 14.00
CA ILE A 243 -3.79 9.67 13.85
C ILE A 243 -2.33 9.43 14.25
N ALA A 244 -1.48 10.46 14.22
CA ALA A 244 -0.14 10.37 14.79
C ALA A 244 -0.20 10.16 16.32
N ALA A 245 -1.13 10.82 17.00
CA ALA A 245 -1.32 10.74 18.45
C ALA A 245 -2.25 9.61 18.92
N ASP A 246 -3.12 9.09 18.03
CA ASP A 246 -4.13 8.09 18.34
C ASP A 246 -3.96 6.83 17.46
N SER A 247 -3.32 5.81 18.04
CA SER A 247 -3.08 4.53 17.36
C SER A 247 -4.37 3.78 17.00
N ALA A 248 -5.48 3.98 17.72
CA ALA A 248 -6.75 3.34 17.40
C ALA A 248 -7.41 3.99 16.18
N LEU A 249 -7.33 5.32 16.07
CA LEU A 249 -7.80 6.04 14.89
C LEU A 249 -6.94 5.71 13.65
N LEU A 250 -5.63 5.55 13.82
CA LEU A 250 -4.74 5.08 12.76
C LEU A 250 -5.08 3.65 12.31
N GLU A 251 -5.35 2.74 13.25
CA GLU A 251 -5.78 1.38 12.94
C GLU A 251 -7.14 1.37 12.23
N GLN A 252 -8.06 2.25 12.61
CA GLN A 252 -9.33 2.43 11.91
C GLN A 252 -9.14 2.95 10.48
N TYR A 253 -8.26 3.94 10.28
CA TYR A 253 -7.90 4.43 8.95
C TYR A 253 -7.30 3.31 8.10
N TYR A 254 -6.37 2.54 8.67
CA TYR A 254 -5.81 1.36 8.03
C TYR A 254 -6.91 0.38 7.64
N TYR A 255 -7.75 -0.08 8.56
CA TYR A 255 -8.81 -1.06 8.29
C TYR A 255 -9.81 -0.60 7.23
N ASN A 256 -10.13 0.70 7.23
CA ASN A 256 -10.99 1.30 6.22
C ASN A 256 -10.34 1.31 4.83
N SER A 257 -9.00 1.32 4.73
CA SER A 257 -8.29 1.30 3.44
C SER A 257 -8.59 0.06 2.59
N LYS A 258 -8.84 -1.11 3.19
CA LYS A 258 -9.30 -2.31 2.46
C LYS A 258 -10.80 -2.54 2.54
N ALA A 259 -11.56 -1.47 2.70
CA ALA A 259 -13.02 -1.50 2.78
C ALA A 259 -13.51 -2.47 3.88
N GLN A 260 -12.89 -2.40 5.06
CA GLN A 260 -13.26 -3.20 6.23
C GLN A 260 -13.21 -4.72 5.96
N SER A 261 -12.20 -5.13 5.20
CA SER A 261 -11.99 -6.54 4.87
C SER A 261 -11.53 -7.32 6.08
N TYR A 262 -12.15 -8.46 6.36
CA TYR A 262 -11.69 -9.38 7.42
C TYR A 262 -10.34 -10.03 7.11
N LEU A 263 -9.90 -9.98 5.85
CA LEU A 263 -8.58 -10.47 5.41
C LEU A 263 -7.47 -9.47 5.71
N GLN A 264 -7.80 -8.23 6.06
CA GLN A 264 -6.81 -7.25 6.47
C GLN A 264 -6.34 -7.56 7.89
N SER A 265 -5.02 -7.67 8.08
CA SER A 265 -4.42 -7.83 9.40
C SER A 265 -4.67 -6.61 10.29
N SER A 266 -4.42 -6.70 11.59
CA SER A 266 -4.35 -5.52 12.46
C SER A 266 -3.07 -4.71 12.20
N CYS A 267 -3.08 -3.42 12.55
CA CYS A 267 -1.93 -2.51 12.44
C CYS A 267 -1.60 -1.90 13.80
N VAL A 268 -1.10 -2.77 14.68
CA VAL A 268 -0.84 -2.42 16.08
C VAL A 268 0.64 -2.28 16.41
N ASP A 269 1.51 -2.88 15.58
CA ASP A 269 2.95 -2.78 15.77
C ASP A 269 3.50 -1.44 15.25
N VAL A 270 4.68 -1.07 15.78
CA VAL A 270 5.33 0.20 15.48
C VAL A 270 5.69 0.34 14.00
N ALA A 271 6.08 -0.76 13.34
CA ALA A 271 6.47 -0.71 11.94
C ALA A 271 5.27 -0.41 11.04
N CYS A 272 4.15 -1.11 11.27
CA CYS A 272 2.91 -0.86 10.55
C CYS A 272 2.40 0.58 10.77
N GLN A 273 2.35 1.03 12.03
CA GLN A 273 1.87 2.37 12.36
C GLN A 273 2.75 3.47 11.75
N SER A 274 4.07 3.33 11.83
CA SER A 274 5.01 4.30 11.26
C SER A 274 4.89 4.37 9.74
N LYS A 275 4.80 3.21 9.09
CA LYS A 275 4.59 3.12 7.64
C LYS A 275 3.29 3.79 7.22
N TRP A 276 2.17 3.43 7.84
CA TRP A 276 0.85 3.98 7.49
C TRP A 276 0.68 5.45 7.84
N LEU A 277 1.41 5.96 8.83
CA LEU A 277 1.45 7.40 9.06
C LEU A 277 2.21 8.10 7.93
N CYS A 278 3.37 7.59 7.50
CA CYS A 278 4.10 8.14 6.36
C CYS A 278 3.30 8.06 5.05
N THR A 279 2.49 7.04 4.82
CA THR A 279 1.69 6.95 3.58
C THR A 279 0.69 8.10 3.44
N THR A 280 0.34 8.83 4.50
CA THR A 280 -0.56 9.99 4.38
C THR A 280 0.07 11.17 3.64
N GLN A 281 1.40 11.20 3.53
CA GLN A 281 2.16 12.29 2.94
C GLN A 281 2.57 12.00 1.48
N TRP A 282 2.61 13.03 0.65
CA TRP A 282 2.88 12.91 -0.78
C TRP A 282 4.38 12.99 -1.11
N TYR A 283 5.12 11.89 -0.90
CA TYR A 283 6.55 11.80 -1.26
C TYR A 283 6.80 11.66 -2.76
N THR A 284 7.98 12.10 -3.20
CA THR A 284 8.47 11.94 -4.59
C THR A 284 9.33 10.70 -4.77
N THR A 285 10.13 10.35 -3.76
CA THR A 285 11.08 9.23 -3.84
C THR A 285 10.78 8.19 -2.77
N SER A 286 11.09 6.92 -3.07
CA SER A 286 11.05 5.84 -2.07
C SER A 286 12.04 6.09 -0.93
N GLU A 287 13.17 6.75 -1.21
CA GLU A 287 14.22 7.05 -0.22
C GLU A 287 13.70 8.00 0.88
N ASP A 288 12.99 9.06 0.50
CA ASP A 288 12.39 10.01 1.43
C ASP A 288 11.24 9.37 2.23
N PHE A 289 10.41 8.58 1.55
CA PHE A 289 9.35 7.81 2.20
C PHE A 289 9.92 6.87 3.27
N GLU A 290 10.95 6.08 2.92
CA GLU A 290 11.60 5.18 3.88
C GLU A 290 12.33 5.93 5.00
N ALA A 291 12.87 7.11 4.73
CA ALA A 291 13.47 7.95 5.75
C ALA A 291 12.43 8.36 6.82
N CYS A 292 11.23 8.78 6.39
CA CYS A 292 10.11 9.02 7.30
C CYS A 292 9.78 7.78 8.14
N VAL A 293 9.69 6.60 7.50
CA VAL A 293 9.35 5.36 8.22
C VAL A 293 10.39 5.06 9.30
N ARG A 294 11.68 5.07 8.95
CA ARG A 294 12.77 4.81 9.91
C ARG A 294 12.81 5.82 11.06
N GLU A 295 12.57 7.09 10.76
CA GLU A 295 12.55 8.15 11.77
C GLU A 295 11.41 7.93 12.76
N LEU A 296 10.18 7.73 12.27
CA LEU A 296 9.01 7.50 13.13
C LEU A 296 9.11 6.21 13.94
N GLU A 297 9.63 5.13 13.34
CA GLU A 297 9.88 3.88 14.07
C GLU A 297 10.84 4.12 15.23
N THR A 298 11.94 4.83 14.99
CA THR A 298 12.94 5.16 16.01
C THR A 298 12.33 6.01 17.13
N GLN A 299 11.55 7.03 16.77
CA GLN A 299 10.89 7.92 17.73
C GLN A 299 9.87 7.16 18.60
N ARG A 300 9.02 6.33 18.00
CA ARG A 300 8.00 5.53 18.71
C ARG A 300 8.62 4.48 19.61
N LEU A 301 9.64 3.74 19.14
CA LEU A 301 10.36 2.77 19.97
C LEU A 301 11.04 3.45 21.17
N SER A 302 11.65 4.60 20.96
CA SER A 302 12.27 5.39 22.03
C SER A 302 11.23 5.86 23.06
N ALA A 303 10.06 6.30 22.62
CA ALA A 303 8.97 6.71 23.50
C ALA A 303 8.42 5.54 24.34
N ILE A 304 8.27 4.35 23.75
CA ILE A 304 7.86 3.13 24.47
C ILE A 304 8.91 2.76 25.52
N GLN A 305 10.19 2.76 25.16
CA GLN A 305 11.27 2.46 26.09
C GLN A 305 11.31 3.45 27.27
N TYR A 306 11.08 4.74 26.99
CA TYR A 306 11.00 5.77 28.02
C TYR A 306 9.78 5.57 28.93
N SER A 307 8.62 5.22 28.37
CA SER A 307 7.40 4.93 29.14
C SER A 307 7.59 3.75 30.10
N ILE A 308 8.18 2.64 29.62
CA ILE A 308 8.49 1.47 30.45
C ILE A 308 9.46 1.85 31.58
N ALA A 309 10.51 2.63 31.26
CA ALA A 309 11.46 3.09 32.26
C ALA A 309 10.80 4.00 33.33
N MET A 310 9.85 4.85 32.94
CA MET A 310 9.09 5.69 33.86
C MET A 310 8.16 4.88 34.77
N GLU A 311 7.47 3.88 34.24
CA GLU A 311 6.63 2.97 35.04
C GLU A 311 7.47 2.19 36.07
N ASP A 312 8.64 1.70 35.68
CA ASP A 312 9.58 1.04 36.58
C ASP A 312 10.04 1.96 37.73
N VAL A 313 10.30 3.24 37.43
CA VAL A 313 10.66 4.25 38.43
C VAL A 313 9.47 4.52 39.35
N ALA A 314 8.27 4.70 38.80
CA ALA A 314 7.04 4.93 39.57
C ALA A 314 6.75 3.76 40.53
N TRP A 315 6.90 2.52 40.06
CA TRP A 315 6.77 1.31 40.88
C TRP A 315 7.78 1.30 42.03
N LYS A 316 9.07 1.58 41.74
CA LYS A 316 10.13 1.65 42.76
C LYS A 316 9.87 2.74 43.81
N CYS A 317 9.43 3.93 43.39
CA CYS A 317 9.07 5.02 44.29
C CYS A 317 7.86 4.66 45.17
N THR A 318 6.84 4.03 44.60
CA THR A 318 5.64 3.58 45.33
C THR A 318 6.01 2.52 46.37
N ALA A 319 6.82 1.53 45.99
CA ALA A 319 7.32 0.51 46.91
C ALA A 319 8.13 1.12 48.07
N ALA A 320 9.02 2.07 47.79
CA ALA A 320 9.80 2.77 48.81
C ALA A 320 8.92 3.57 49.79
N PHE A 321 7.87 4.24 49.28
CA PHE A 321 6.93 4.98 50.12
C PHE A 321 6.13 4.04 51.05
N VAL A 322 5.63 2.91 50.53
CA VAL A 322 4.89 1.92 51.33
C VAL A 322 5.78 1.31 52.41
N LEU A 323 7.03 0.95 52.08
CA LEU A 323 8.01 0.44 53.06
C LEU A 323 8.35 1.48 54.13
N GLY A 324 8.52 2.75 53.73
CA GLY A 324 8.74 3.88 54.65
C GLY A 324 7.57 4.12 55.60
N ALA A 325 6.34 4.08 55.08
CA ALA A 325 5.12 4.23 55.89
C ALA A 325 4.95 3.07 56.88
N ALA A 326 5.18 1.83 56.43
CA ALA A 326 5.12 0.64 57.29
C ALA A 326 6.18 0.71 58.40
N THR A 327 7.43 1.03 58.07
CA THR A 327 8.50 1.19 59.08
C THR A 327 8.19 2.31 60.08
N HIS A 328 7.69 3.45 59.63
CA HIS A 328 7.24 4.52 60.54
C HIS A 328 6.10 4.03 61.46
N TYR A 329 5.10 3.33 60.94
CA TYR A 329 3.98 2.81 61.75
C TYR A 329 4.49 1.86 62.85
N PHE A 330 5.35 0.90 62.50
CA PHE A 330 5.92 -0.04 63.47
C PHE A 330 6.76 0.67 64.53
N VAL A 331 7.64 1.60 64.14
CA VAL A 331 8.48 2.35 65.08
C VAL A 331 7.64 3.24 66.01
N SER A 332 6.64 3.95 65.48
CA SER A 332 5.74 4.76 66.31
C SER A 332 4.90 3.90 67.27
N SER A 333 4.45 2.73 66.84
CA SER A 333 3.69 1.81 67.72
C SER A 333 4.54 1.26 68.86
N TYR A 334 5.82 0.95 68.60
CA TYR A 334 6.76 0.52 69.63
C TYR A 334 7.09 1.63 70.63
N LEU A 335 7.38 2.85 70.15
CA LEU A 335 7.72 4.00 71.01
C LEU A 335 6.53 4.46 71.88
N LEU A 336 5.29 4.25 71.45
CA LEU A 336 4.09 4.55 72.23
C LEU A 336 3.73 3.43 73.23
N SER A 337 4.30 2.22 73.08
CA SER A 337 4.03 1.08 73.98
C SER A 337 4.90 1.05 75.25
N ASP A 338 5.98 1.85 75.33
CA ASP A 338 6.98 1.73 76.41
C ASP A 338 6.77 2.72 77.58
N SER A 339 5.56 3.26 77.75
CA SER A 339 5.17 4.00 78.96
C SER A 339 4.14 3.21 79.77
N THR A 340 4.62 2.37 80.70
CA THR A 340 4.07 2.01 82.03
C THR A 340 4.19 0.52 82.40
N SER A 341 4.68 0.27 83.61
CA SER A 341 4.78 -1.03 84.32
C SER A 341 4.73 -0.72 85.84
N PRO A 342 4.59 -1.66 86.83
CA PRO A 342 4.13 -3.07 86.88
C PRO A 342 3.14 -3.40 88.07
N LYS A 343 2.61 -4.64 88.17
CA LYS A 343 2.79 -5.62 89.31
C LYS A 343 1.68 -6.70 89.52
N ALA A 344 2.15 -7.96 89.58
CA ALA A 344 1.87 -9.09 90.52
C ALA A 344 0.47 -9.74 90.73
N SER A 345 0.36 -11.07 90.49
CA SER A 345 0.18 -12.17 91.50
C SER A 345 -0.36 -13.51 90.91
N ASN A 346 -0.04 -14.62 91.60
CA ASN A 346 -0.15 -16.06 91.26
C ASN A 346 -1.59 -16.67 91.27
N SER A 347 -1.89 -17.66 90.41
CA SER A 347 -1.98 -19.12 90.74
C SER A 347 -2.80 -20.00 89.75
N SER A 348 -2.25 -21.19 89.45
CA SER A 348 -2.82 -22.53 89.12
C SER A 348 -3.61 -22.85 87.81
N SER A 349 -3.02 -23.81 87.07
CA SER A 349 -3.56 -24.96 86.29
C SER A 349 -4.63 -24.75 85.19
N ASP A 350 -4.29 -24.96 83.91
CA ASP A 350 -4.43 -26.25 83.20
C ASP A 350 -4.06 -26.16 81.69
N ASN A 351 -3.46 -27.25 81.21
CA ASN A 351 -3.33 -27.78 79.84
C ASN A 351 -2.63 -27.07 78.65
N SER A 352 -1.77 -27.91 78.03
CA SER A 352 -1.29 -28.02 76.64
C SER A 352 0.02 -27.30 76.25
N ASN A 353 1.07 -28.11 76.04
CA ASN A 353 2.38 -27.76 75.53
C ASN A 353 2.49 -28.10 74.03
N GLU A 354 2.88 -27.14 73.21
CA GLU A 354 3.61 -27.36 71.96
C GLU A 354 4.86 -26.47 72.00
N ASP A 355 6.04 -27.09 71.96
CA ASP A 355 7.33 -26.40 71.87
C ASP A 355 7.85 -26.44 70.42
N ALA A 356 8.37 -25.29 70.02
CA ALA A 356 9.08 -25.05 68.78
C ALA A 356 10.51 -25.65 68.80
N ALA A 357 11.01 -26.03 67.62
CA ALA A 357 12.32 -25.61 67.11
C ALA A 357 12.51 -26.07 65.65
N GLU A 358 13.00 -25.13 64.84
CA GLU A 358 13.66 -25.29 63.53
C GLU A 358 14.66 -26.48 63.44
N PRO A 359 15.10 -26.99 62.25
CA PRO A 359 15.65 -26.15 61.16
C PRO A 359 15.65 -26.68 59.68
N ARG A 360 16.05 -25.74 58.80
CA ARG A 360 16.84 -25.83 57.53
C ARG A 360 17.06 -27.19 56.83
N SER A 361 16.81 -27.18 55.51
CA SER A 361 17.75 -27.50 54.39
C SER A 361 16.90 -27.73 53.12
N GLY A 362 17.23 -27.19 51.94
CA GLY A 362 18.31 -27.66 51.08
C GLY A 362 17.69 -28.22 49.79
N ALA A 363 17.76 -27.46 48.70
CA ALA A 363 17.24 -27.83 47.39
C ALA A 363 18.25 -28.69 46.59
N SER A 364 17.78 -29.76 45.94
CA SER A 364 18.36 -30.24 44.68
C SER A 364 17.38 -31.13 43.89
N SER A 365 17.21 -30.78 42.62
CA SER A 365 17.00 -31.64 41.44
C SER A 365 15.95 -32.76 41.47
N ARG A 366 14.98 -32.72 40.53
CA ARG A 366 15.05 -33.50 39.29
C ARG A 366 13.83 -33.27 38.40
N SER A 367 14.13 -33.34 37.11
CA SER A 367 13.28 -33.30 35.93
C SER A 367 12.12 -34.29 35.94
N SER A 368 10.97 -33.88 35.41
CA SER A 368 10.04 -34.78 34.74
C SER A 368 9.54 -34.15 33.45
N SER A 369 9.95 -34.77 32.35
CA SER A 369 9.47 -34.63 30.99
C SER A 369 7.96 -34.79 30.89
N GLY A 370 7.31 -33.81 30.25
CA GLY A 370 5.97 -33.92 29.70
C GLY A 370 5.98 -33.28 28.32
N SER A 371 5.98 -34.10 27.29
CA SER A 371 5.95 -33.74 25.88
C SER A 371 4.60 -33.10 25.52
N SER A 372 4.59 -31.80 25.24
CA SER A 372 3.54 -31.15 24.46
C SER A 372 4.05 -31.03 23.04
N GLU A 373 3.35 -31.68 22.12
CA GLU A 373 3.63 -31.70 20.69
C GLU A 373 3.65 -30.27 20.13
N ASP A 374 4.79 -29.90 19.57
CA ASP A 374 5.04 -28.66 18.85
C ASP A 374 4.13 -28.59 17.62
N TRP A 375 3.19 -27.63 17.64
CA TRP A 375 2.51 -27.16 16.44
C TRP A 375 3.19 -25.86 15.98
N GLU A 376 4.42 -25.98 15.48
CA GLU A 376 5.05 -24.90 14.70
C GLU A 376 4.54 -24.99 13.25
N GLY A 377 3.46 -24.27 12.99
CA GLY A 377 3.01 -23.94 11.64
C GLY A 377 3.41 -22.51 11.28
N GLU A 378 4.72 -22.24 11.18
CA GLU A 378 5.25 -21.01 10.61
C GLU A 378 5.44 -21.19 9.09
N ASP A 379 4.45 -20.78 8.30
CA ASP A 379 4.71 -20.31 6.93
C ASP A 379 4.94 -18.79 7.00
N SER A 380 6.05 -18.39 7.62
CA SER A 380 6.59 -17.04 7.43
C SER A 380 7.15 -16.97 6.01
N VAL A 381 6.29 -16.63 5.05
CA VAL A 381 6.71 -16.40 3.66
C VAL A 381 7.66 -15.21 3.66
N SER A 382 8.95 -15.50 3.67
CA SER A 382 10.02 -14.53 3.41
C SER A 382 9.75 -13.86 2.06
N TRP A 383 9.38 -12.57 2.10
CA TRP A 383 9.09 -11.76 0.92
C TRP A 383 10.39 -11.42 0.18
N VAL A 384 11.02 -12.43 -0.42
CA VAL A 384 12.21 -12.25 -1.23
C VAL A 384 11.80 -11.58 -2.55
N PRO A 385 12.49 -10.52 -3.01
CA PRO A 385 12.23 -9.94 -4.31
C PRO A 385 12.33 -10.99 -5.43
N HIS A 386 11.40 -10.94 -6.39
CA HIS A 386 11.33 -11.86 -7.54
C HIS A 386 11.40 -11.07 -8.86
N LYS A 387 11.98 -11.67 -9.89
CA LYS A 387 11.97 -11.11 -11.25
C LYS A 387 11.75 -12.19 -12.30
N MET A 388 11.49 -11.77 -13.53
CA MET A 388 11.56 -12.59 -14.73
C MET A 388 12.58 -11.97 -15.68
N VAL A 389 13.43 -12.79 -16.29
CA VAL A 389 14.38 -12.33 -17.31
C VAL A 389 13.93 -12.81 -18.68
N LEU A 390 14.07 -11.95 -19.69
CA LEU A 390 13.77 -12.20 -21.10
C LEU A 390 15.07 -12.07 -21.90
N CYS A 391 15.71 -13.20 -22.22
CA CYS A 391 16.90 -13.24 -23.05
C CYS A 391 16.50 -13.19 -24.53
N VAL A 392 16.83 -12.09 -25.21
CA VAL A 392 16.46 -11.79 -26.60
C VAL A 392 17.63 -12.07 -27.54
N ARG A 393 17.38 -12.86 -28.59
CA ARG A 393 18.32 -13.11 -29.70
C ARG A 393 18.57 -11.85 -30.52
N THR A 394 19.72 -11.22 -30.34
CA THR A 394 20.15 -10.01 -31.06
C THR A 394 20.68 -10.33 -32.46
N ASP A 395 21.24 -11.53 -32.68
CA ASP A 395 21.74 -12.02 -33.97
C ASP A 395 20.65 -12.10 -35.05
N LEU A 396 19.40 -12.30 -34.63
CA LEU A 396 18.22 -12.30 -35.51
C LEU A 396 17.85 -10.91 -36.04
N LYS A 397 18.46 -9.83 -35.51
CA LYS A 397 18.22 -8.43 -35.92
C LYS A 397 16.72 -8.07 -35.97
N MET A 398 15.95 -8.57 -35.00
CA MET A 398 14.52 -8.28 -34.87
C MET A 398 14.27 -6.77 -34.74
N GLY A 399 13.25 -6.25 -35.45
CA GLY A 399 12.75 -4.90 -35.19
C GLY A 399 12.14 -4.78 -33.79
N LYS A 400 12.19 -3.57 -33.19
CA LYS A 400 11.71 -3.31 -31.82
C LYS A 400 10.29 -3.83 -31.55
N GLY A 401 9.36 -3.64 -32.50
CA GLY A 401 7.98 -4.15 -32.36
C GLY A 401 7.89 -5.68 -32.32
N LYS A 402 8.73 -6.38 -33.11
CA LYS A 402 8.80 -7.85 -33.08
C LYS A 402 9.41 -8.33 -31.76
N ILE A 403 10.47 -7.67 -31.27
CA ILE A 403 11.06 -7.99 -29.95
C ILE A 403 10.00 -7.89 -28.86
N ALA A 404 9.25 -6.78 -28.81
CA ALA A 404 8.20 -6.58 -27.82
C ALA A 404 7.15 -7.71 -27.85
N ALA A 405 6.64 -8.05 -29.03
CA ALA A 405 5.67 -9.13 -29.18
C ALA A 405 6.22 -10.50 -28.70
N GLN A 406 7.46 -10.83 -29.07
CA GLN A 406 8.09 -12.09 -28.67
C GLN A 406 8.36 -12.14 -27.17
N CYS A 407 8.75 -11.02 -26.56
CA CYS A 407 8.86 -10.87 -25.12
C CYS A 407 7.51 -11.10 -24.40
N CYS A 408 6.41 -10.55 -24.91
CA CYS A 408 5.07 -10.81 -24.37
C CYS A 408 4.69 -12.30 -24.43
N HIS A 409 4.97 -12.96 -25.55
CA HIS A 409 4.75 -14.40 -25.69
C HIS A 409 5.59 -15.21 -24.69
N ALA A 410 6.87 -14.85 -24.52
CA ALA A 410 7.77 -15.51 -23.57
C ALA A 410 7.25 -15.38 -22.15
N THR A 411 6.91 -14.16 -21.74
CA THR A 411 6.33 -13.88 -20.41
C THR A 411 5.07 -14.69 -20.16
N LEU A 412 4.12 -14.70 -21.09
CA LEU A 412 2.86 -15.43 -20.92
C LEU A 412 3.11 -16.95 -20.84
N GLY A 413 4.04 -17.46 -21.64
CA GLY A 413 4.44 -18.87 -21.63
C GLY A 413 5.08 -19.30 -20.31
N ALA A 414 6.04 -18.52 -19.81
CA ALA A 414 6.64 -18.74 -18.50
C ALA A 414 5.64 -18.61 -17.35
N TYR A 415 4.79 -17.58 -17.38
CA TYR A 415 3.74 -17.37 -16.37
C TYR A 415 2.80 -18.57 -16.26
N LYS A 416 2.26 -19.06 -17.39
CA LYS A 416 1.39 -20.24 -17.40
C LYS A 416 2.08 -21.51 -16.89
N ARG A 417 3.38 -21.65 -17.12
CA ARG A 417 4.17 -22.77 -16.56
C ARG A 417 4.41 -22.59 -15.07
N ALA A 418 4.72 -21.38 -14.63
CA ALA A 418 5.00 -21.04 -13.24
C ALA A 418 3.76 -21.16 -12.36
N LEU A 419 2.58 -20.77 -12.85
CA LEU A 419 1.30 -20.99 -12.14
C LEU A 419 1.09 -22.46 -11.74
N LYS A 420 1.60 -23.40 -12.54
CA LYS A 420 1.46 -24.84 -12.29
C LYS A 420 2.61 -25.42 -11.46
N ARG A 421 3.82 -24.88 -11.59
CA ARG A 421 5.04 -25.47 -11.02
C ARG A 421 5.51 -24.78 -9.75
N THR A 422 5.32 -23.48 -9.66
CA THR A 422 5.85 -22.59 -8.62
C THR A 422 4.84 -21.47 -8.32
N PRO A 423 3.61 -21.78 -7.88
CA PRO A 423 2.56 -20.79 -7.66
C PRO A 423 2.98 -19.72 -6.64
N ASP A 424 3.79 -20.06 -5.64
CA ASP A 424 4.27 -19.11 -4.62
C ASP A 424 5.22 -18.06 -5.21
N ALA A 425 6.11 -18.48 -6.13
CA ALA A 425 6.99 -17.57 -6.84
C ALA A 425 6.19 -16.63 -7.77
N VAL A 426 5.07 -17.09 -8.32
CA VAL A 426 4.15 -16.25 -9.08
C VAL A 426 3.46 -15.24 -8.16
N ARG A 427 2.91 -15.69 -7.03
CA ARG A 427 2.28 -14.80 -6.03
C ARG A 427 3.25 -13.71 -5.57
N ALA A 428 4.47 -14.08 -5.18
CA ALA A 428 5.50 -13.12 -4.77
C ALA A 428 5.85 -12.13 -5.89
N TRP A 429 6.01 -12.61 -7.12
CA TRP A 429 6.29 -11.75 -8.27
C TRP A 429 5.11 -10.81 -8.61
N GLU A 430 3.87 -11.29 -8.50
CA GLU A 430 2.65 -10.48 -8.69
C GLU A 430 2.50 -9.39 -7.64
N MET A 431 2.86 -9.67 -6.39
CA MET A 431 2.83 -8.70 -5.29
C MET A 431 4.00 -7.71 -5.30
N LEU A 432 5.09 -8.00 -6.02
CA LEU A 432 6.31 -7.19 -6.05
C LEU A 432 6.56 -6.55 -7.44
N GLY A 433 5.48 -6.06 -8.08
CA GLY A 433 5.55 -5.24 -9.29
C GLY A 433 5.86 -6.01 -10.59
N GLN A 434 5.90 -7.34 -10.54
CA GLN A 434 6.06 -8.21 -11.71
C GLN A 434 7.27 -7.86 -12.59
N ALA A 435 8.41 -7.53 -11.97
CA ALA A 435 9.61 -7.07 -12.66
C ALA A 435 10.04 -7.99 -13.81
N LYS A 436 10.28 -7.40 -14.99
CA LYS A 436 10.74 -8.07 -16.22
C LYS A 436 12.00 -7.37 -16.72
N VAL A 437 13.08 -8.11 -16.92
CA VAL A 437 14.37 -7.57 -17.37
C VAL A 437 14.74 -8.18 -18.72
N CYS A 438 14.91 -7.36 -19.74
CA CYS A 438 15.32 -7.82 -21.07
C CYS A 438 16.85 -7.84 -21.18
N LEU A 439 17.42 -8.99 -21.54
CA LEU A 439 18.85 -9.22 -21.71
C LEU A 439 19.18 -9.66 -23.13
N LYS A 440 20.43 -9.42 -23.56
CA LYS A 440 20.96 -9.82 -24.87
C LYS A 440 21.56 -11.22 -24.82
N VAL A 441 21.29 -12.01 -25.85
CA VAL A 441 22.04 -13.22 -26.20
C VAL A 441 22.35 -13.19 -27.69
N ASP A 442 23.59 -13.53 -28.06
CA ASP A 442 24.11 -13.32 -29.41
C ASP A 442 24.02 -14.60 -30.27
N SER A 443 23.44 -15.69 -29.74
CA SER A 443 23.23 -16.93 -30.50
C SER A 443 22.10 -17.82 -29.95
N GLU A 444 21.61 -18.74 -30.78
CA GLU A 444 20.68 -19.79 -30.35
C GLU A 444 21.31 -20.76 -29.34
N GLU A 445 22.58 -21.09 -29.54
CA GLU A 445 23.32 -22.02 -28.69
C GLU A 445 23.45 -21.49 -27.27
N GLU A 446 23.85 -20.22 -27.12
CA GLU A 446 23.92 -19.53 -25.83
C GLU A 446 22.55 -19.50 -25.14
N MET A 447 21.48 -19.16 -25.88
CA MET A 447 20.12 -19.18 -25.35
C MET A 447 19.74 -20.57 -24.83
N LEU A 448 20.00 -21.63 -25.58
CA LEU A 448 19.65 -22.98 -25.17
C LEU A 448 20.46 -23.46 -23.97
N ALA A 449 21.75 -23.11 -23.89
CA ALA A 449 22.58 -23.39 -22.73
C ALA A 449 22.04 -22.71 -21.45
N LEU A 450 21.53 -21.47 -21.56
CA LEU A 450 20.87 -20.79 -20.44
C LEU A 450 19.55 -21.48 -20.03
N ALA A 451 18.77 -21.97 -21.00
CA ALA A 451 17.53 -22.69 -20.74
C ALA A 451 17.78 -24.02 -20.01
N GLU A 452 18.83 -24.75 -20.41
CA GLU A 452 19.28 -25.98 -19.76
C GLU A 452 19.76 -25.70 -18.33
N LYS A 453 20.65 -24.71 -18.15
CA LYS A 453 21.12 -24.29 -16.82
C LYS A 453 19.96 -23.87 -15.91
N ALA A 454 18.97 -23.15 -16.43
CA ALA A 454 17.75 -22.80 -15.68
C ALA A 454 16.95 -24.02 -15.25
N ALA A 455 16.81 -25.02 -16.13
CA ALA A 455 16.14 -26.27 -15.80
C ALA A 455 16.88 -27.07 -14.71
N GLU A 456 18.22 -27.12 -14.76
CA GLU A 456 19.06 -27.77 -13.75
C GLU A 456 18.91 -27.13 -12.36
N HIS A 457 18.75 -25.81 -12.30
CA HIS A 457 18.53 -25.05 -11.06
C HIS A 457 17.04 -25.05 -10.62
N GLY A 458 16.20 -25.86 -11.27
CA GLY A 458 14.77 -25.97 -10.94
C GLY A 458 13.93 -24.76 -11.34
N LEU A 459 14.48 -23.80 -12.10
CA LEU A 459 13.77 -22.59 -12.49
C LEU A 459 12.83 -22.86 -13.67
N VAL A 460 11.67 -22.20 -13.62
CA VAL A 460 10.75 -22.18 -14.75
C VAL A 460 11.40 -21.42 -15.90
N ASN A 461 11.39 -22.02 -17.08
CA ASN A 461 11.79 -21.35 -18.31
C ASN A 461 10.81 -21.64 -19.45
N TYR A 462 10.82 -20.78 -20.46
CA TYR A 462 10.00 -20.91 -21.68
C TYR A 462 10.72 -20.28 -22.87
N VAL A 463 10.82 -21.02 -23.98
CA VAL A 463 11.43 -20.55 -25.23
C VAL A 463 10.33 -20.31 -26.25
N VAL A 464 10.31 -19.11 -26.82
CA VAL A 464 9.41 -18.75 -27.91
C VAL A 464 10.00 -19.22 -29.24
N VAL A 465 9.16 -19.85 -30.05
CA VAL A 465 9.48 -20.27 -31.41
C VAL A 465 8.60 -19.46 -32.36
N ASP A 466 9.23 -18.73 -33.28
CA ASP A 466 8.49 -17.89 -34.23
C ASP A 466 7.81 -18.76 -35.29
N ALA A 467 6.49 -18.62 -35.43
CA ALA A 467 5.71 -19.37 -36.41
C ALA A 467 5.93 -18.91 -37.87
N GLY A 468 6.92 -18.05 -38.14
CA GLY A 468 7.33 -17.65 -39.49
C GLY A 468 6.37 -16.78 -40.26
N ARG A 469 5.43 -16.10 -39.58
CA ARG A 469 4.43 -15.21 -40.22
C ARG A 469 4.94 -13.78 -40.46
N THR A 470 6.20 -13.49 -40.14
CA THR A 470 6.85 -12.16 -40.22
C THR A 470 8.36 -12.27 -40.51
N GLN A 471 9.13 -11.18 -40.29
CA GLN A 471 10.52 -10.86 -40.68
C GLN A 471 11.65 -11.91 -40.49
N ILE A 472 11.41 -13.10 -39.93
CA ILE A 472 12.45 -14.10 -39.63
C ILE A 472 12.02 -15.47 -40.15
N ALA A 473 13.00 -16.33 -40.45
CA ALA A 473 12.77 -17.72 -40.83
C ALA A 473 11.83 -18.43 -39.83
N PRO A 474 10.81 -19.18 -40.30
CA PRO A 474 9.97 -20.02 -39.45
C PRO A 474 10.82 -20.94 -38.55
N GLU A 475 10.29 -21.28 -37.38
CA GLU A 475 10.92 -22.15 -36.37
C GLU A 475 12.15 -21.56 -35.66
N SER A 476 12.44 -20.28 -35.87
CA SER A 476 13.52 -19.59 -35.14
C SER A 476 13.16 -19.42 -33.68
N LYS A 477 14.07 -19.81 -32.76
CA LYS A 477 13.93 -19.54 -31.33
C LYS A 477 14.34 -18.10 -31.05
N THR A 478 13.40 -17.28 -30.59
CA THR A 478 13.56 -15.81 -30.58
C THR A 478 13.87 -15.25 -29.20
N VAL A 479 13.11 -15.68 -28.18
CA VAL A 479 13.22 -15.18 -26.81
C VAL A 479 13.08 -16.34 -25.83
N LEU A 480 13.99 -16.39 -24.85
CA LEU A 480 13.92 -17.27 -23.70
C LEU A 480 13.49 -16.43 -22.49
N SER A 481 12.45 -16.87 -21.78
CA SER A 481 12.12 -16.36 -20.46
C SER A 481 12.58 -17.32 -19.36
N ILE A 482 13.15 -16.78 -18.28
CA ILE A 482 13.51 -17.51 -17.05
C ILE A 482 12.82 -16.82 -15.87
N GLY A 483 12.18 -17.61 -15.00
CA GLY A 483 11.39 -17.13 -13.87
C GLY A 483 9.87 -17.12 -14.13
N PRO A 484 9.07 -16.51 -13.24
CA PRO A 484 9.49 -15.70 -12.10
C PRO A 484 10.19 -16.51 -10.99
N ALA A 485 11.25 -15.95 -10.41
CA ALA A 485 12.03 -16.57 -9.32
C ALA A 485 12.79 -15.50 -8.52
N PRO A 486 13.33 -15.84 -7.33
CA PRO A 486 14.13 -14.91 -6.52
C PRO A 486 15.30 -14.30 -7.30
N LEU A 487 15.63 -13.03 -7.04
CA LEU A 487 16.69 -12.30 -7.77
C LEU A 487 18.00 -13.10 -7.86
N LYS A 488 18.50 -13.57 -6.70
CA LYS A 488 19.78 -14.29 -6.61
C LYS A 488 19.83 -15.53 -7.52
N ALA A 489 18.76 -16.33 -7.52
CA ALA A 489 18.68 -17.55 -8.34
C ALA A 489 18.71 -17.24 -9.84
N ILE A 490 18.09 -16.13 -10.28
CA ILE A 490 18.14 -15.70 -11.68
C ILE A 490 19.52 -15.12 -12.03
N ASP A 491 20.13 -14.36 -11.12
CA ASP A 491 21.42 -13.70 -11.35
C ASP A 491 22.60 -14.70 -11.42
N GLU A 492 22.52 -15.84 -10.73
CA GLU A 492 23.47 -16.96 -10.88
C GLU A 492 23.56 -17.50 -12.32
N ILE A 493 22.47 -17.35 -13.08
CA ILE A 493 22.38 -17.81 -14.47
C ILE A 493 22.66 -16.67 -15.44
N THR A 494 22.11 -15.48 -15.18
CA THR A 494 22.00 -14.41 -16.19
C THR A 494 22.76 -13.13 -15.84
N GLY A 495 23.39 -13.02 -14.66
CA GLY A 495 24.01 -11.78 -14.18
C GLY A 495 25.21 -11.28 -15.00
N HIS A 496 25.75 -12.10 -15.90
CA HIS A 496 26.82 -11.73 -16.83
C HIS A 496 26.31 -11.11 -18.14
N LEU A 497 25.00 -11.22 -18.43
CA LEU A 497 24.39 -10.75 -19.66
C LEU A 497 24.09 -9.24 -19.59
N LYS A 498 24.10 -8.58 -20.74
CA LYS A 498 23.85 -7.13 -20.86
C LYS A 498 22.39 -6.84 -21.21
N LEU A 499 21.91 -5.66 -20.83
CA LEU A 499 20.56 -5.18 -21.19
C LEU A 499 20.39 -5.03 -22.71
N THR A 500 19.19 -5.38 -23.21
CA THR A 500 18.77 -5.31 -24.63
C THR A 500 18.79 -3.89 -25.21
#